data_AF-B6JZR0-F1
#
_entry.id   AF-B6JZR0-F1
#
_cell.length_a   1.000
_cell.length_b   1.000
_cell.length_c   1.000
_cell.angle_alpha   90.00
_cell.angle_beta   90.00
_cell.angle_gamma   90.00
#
_symmetry.space_group_name_H-M   'P 1'
#
loop_
_entity.id
_entity.type
_entity.pdbx_description
1 polymer ?
#
loop_
_entity_poly.entity_id
_entity_poly.type
_entity_poly.pdbx_seq_one_letter_code
_entity_poly.pdbx_strand_id
1 'polypeptide(L)' 'MSFLGYKKYPTPVLRPLLPFIGGAAIVGYLFFKAQDKMLKSDTYKNDPRNPHAGRHLPDSPAAERGSN' A
#
# COMPACT_ATOMS: atom_id res chain seq x y z
N MET A 1 -3.81 7.10 -34.16
CA MET A 1 -3.13 8.34 -34.60
C MET A 1 -2.19 8.77 -33.49
N SER A 2 -0.91 9.03 -33.78
CA SER A 2 0.09 9.44 -32.78
C SER A 2 -0.13 10.91 -32.39
N PHE A 3 -0.20 11.21 -31.10
CA PHE A 3 -0.62 12.51 -30.54
C PHE A 3 0.26 13.71 -30.94
N LEU A 4 1.48 13.48 -31.45
CA LEU A 4 2.45 14.53 -31.81
C LEU A 4 3.26 14.21 -33.08
N GLY A 5 2.76 13.36 -33.99
CA GLY A 5 3.48 13.04 -35.24
C GLY A 5 4.71 12.13 -35.09
N TYR A 6 5.11 11.76 -33.87
CA TYR A 6 6.19 10.80 -33.64
C TYR A 6 5.77 9.38 -34.03
N LYS A 7 6.65 8.66 -34.74
CA LYS A 7 6.49 7.23 -34.98
C LYS A 7 6.70 6.47 -33.66
N LYS A 8 5.72 5.64 -33.27
CA LYS A 8 5.85 4.72 -32.13
C LYS A 8 6.70 3.52 -32.56
N TYR A 9 7.93 3.47 -32.08
CA TYR A 9 8.81 2.32 -32.30
C TYR A 9 8.52 1.24 -31.25
N PRO A 10 8.40 -0.04 -31.63
CA PRO A 10 8.13 -1.13 -30.71
C PRO A 10 9.41 -1.49 -29.93
N THR A 11 9.78 -0.67 -28.96
CA THR A 11 10.87 -0.98 -28.03
C THR A 11 10.35 -1.86 -26.90
N PRO A 12 11.08 -2.92 -26.52
CA PRO A 12 10.67 -3.81 -25.44
C PRO A 12 10.90 -3.12 -24.08
N VAL A 13 9.98 -2.23 -23.67
CA VAL A 13 10.05 -1.51 -22.38
C VAL A 13 9.56 -2.39 -21.24
N LEU A 14 8.52 -3.19 -21.47
CA LEU A 14 7.87 -3.95 -20.39
C LEU A 14 8.80 -5.01 -19.79
N ARG A 15 9.51 -5.78 -20.63
CA ARG A 15 10.41 -6.88 -20.22
C ARG A 15 11.47 -6.45 -19.20
N PRO A 16 12.29 -5.42 -19.45
CA PRO A 16 13.28 -4.94 -18.47
C PRO A 16 12.65 -4.20 -17.29
N LEU A 17 11.42 -3.69 -17.43
CA LEU A 17 10.73 -2.96 -16.37
C LEU A 17 10.07 -3.87 -15.32
N LEU A 18 9.80 -5.14 -15.66
CA LEU A 18 9.18 -6.13 -14.77
C LEU A 18 9.79 -6.22 -13.36
N PRO A 19 11.13 -6.32 -13.15
CA PRO A 19 11.69 -6.38 -11.80
C PRO A 19 11.40 -5.12 -10.97
N PHE A 20 11.34 -3.94 -11.61
CA PHE A 20 11.01 -2.69 -10.93
C PHE A 20 9.54 -2.61 -10.54
N ILE A 21 8.64 -3.07 -11.43
CA ILE A 21 7.21 -3.17 -11.12
C ILE A 21 6.99 -4.18 -9.99
N GLY A 22 7.66 -5.34 -10.04
CA GLY A 22 7.61 -6.33 -8.97
C GLY A 22 8.11 -5.78 -7.63
N GLY A 23 9.26 -5.09 -7.63
CA GLY A 23 9.77 -4.42 -6.44
C GLY A 23 8.81 -3.37 -5.88
N ALA A 24 8.25 -2.51 -6.73
CA ALA A 24 7.27 -1.51 -6.33
C ALA A 24 5.99 -2.14 -5.74
N ALA A 25 5.52 -3.24 -6.33
CA ALA A 25 4.37 -3.98 -5.82
C ALA A 25 4.64 -4.57 -4.42
N ILE A 26 5.83 -5.17 -4.22
CA ILE A 26 6.24 -5.72 -2.93
C ILE A 26 6.35 -4.61 -1.88
N VAL A 27 7.06 -3.53 -2.19
CA VAL A 27 7.23 -2.40 -1.27
C VAL A 27 5.88 -1.75 -0.96
N GLY A 28 5.03 -1.53 -1.96
CA GLY A 28 3.69 -0.99 -1.77
C GLY A 28 2.86 -1.84 -0.80
N TYR A 29 2.85 -3.16 -0.98
CA TYR A 29 2.15 -4.08 -0.08
C TYR A 29 2.66 -4.00 1.36
N LEU A 30 3.98 -3.97 1.54
CA LEU A 30 4.59 -3.84 2.86
C LEU A 30 4.28 -2.48 3.49
N PHE A 31 4.32 -1.42 2.70
CA PHE A 31 4.05 -0.06 3.15
C PHE A 31 2.61 0.12 3.62
N PHE A 32 1.62 -0.44 2.92
CA PHE A 32 0.23 -0.42 3.39
C PHE A 32 0.07 -1.17 4.71
N LYS A 33 0.68 -2.37 4.85
CA LYS A 33 0.65 -3.12 6.11
C LYS A 33 1.35 -2.39 7.26
N ALA A 34 2.45 -1.70 6.99
CA ALA A 34 3.18 -0.94 8.00
C ALA A 34 2.33 0.24 8.50
N GLN A 35 1.70 1.00 7.60
CA GLN A 35 0.80 2.10 7.94
C GLN A 35 -0.36 1.63 8.83
N ASP A 36 -1.03 0.53 8.47
CA ASP A 36 -2.13 -0.02 9.27
C ASP A 36 -1.71 -0.38 10.71
N LYS A 37 -0.47 -0.85 10.90
CA LYS A 37 0.06 -1.15 12.24
C LYS A 37 0.43 0.12 13.00
N MET A 38 1.01 1.11 12.33
CA MET A 38 1.37 2.38 12.94
C MET A 38 0.15 3.15 13.44
N LEU A 39 -0.94 3.15 12.68
CA LEU A 39 -2.20 3.80 13.04
C LEU A 39 -2.92 3.10 14.22
N LYS A 40 -2.58 1.84 14.51
CA LYS A 40 -3.10 1.07 15.67
C LYS A 40 -2.21 1.18 16.92
N SER A 41 -1.05 1.83 16.83
CA SER A 41 -0.16 1.99 17.97
C SER A 41 -0.73 2.94 19.03
N ASP A 42 -0.29 2.79 20.28
CA ASP A 42 -0.85 3.50 21.44
C ASP A 42 -0.78 5.02 21.33
N THR A 43 0.19 5.54 20.59
CA THR A 43 0.39 6.97 20.36
C THR A 43 -0.60 7.57 19.36
N TYR A 44 -1.01 6.81 18.34
CA TYR A 44 -1.82 7.33 17.23
C TYR A 44 -3.25 6.80 17.20
N LYS A 45 -3.59 5.81 18.06
CA LYS A 45 -4.94 5.24 18.14
C LYS A 45 -6.03 6.25 18.52
N ASN A 46 -5.68 7.27 19.31
CA ASN A 46 -6.61 8.28 19.83
C ASN A 46 -6.51 9.62 19.08
N ASP A 47 -5.72 9.71 18.01
CA ASP A 47 -5.63 10.95 17.23
C ASP A 47 -6.95 11.15 16.44
N PRO A 48 -7.66 12.29 16.59
CA PRO A 48 -8.88 12.57 15.84
C PRO A 48 -8.70 12.59 14.32
N ARG A 49 -7.45 12.67 13.83
CA ARG A 49 -7.10 12.62 12.40
C ARG A 49 -6.92 11.20 11.88
N ASN A 50 -6.87 10.20 12.76
CA ASN A 50 -6.70 8.82 12.38
C ASN A 50 -7.99 8.31 11.69
N PRO A 51 -7.93 7.86 10.42
CA PRO A 51 -9.08 7.30 9.72
C PRO A 51 -9.68 6.07 10.40
N HIS A 52 -8.93 5.40 11.29
CA HIS A 52 -9.40 4.27 12.08
C HIS A 52 -10.13 4.69 13.37
N ALA A 53 -9.99 5.93 13.85
CA ALA A 53 -10.65 6.38 15.08
C ALA A 53 -12.18 6.48 14.94
N GLY A 54 -12.68 6.77 13.73
CA GLY A 54 -14.12 6.76 13.42
C GLY A 54 -14.63 5.44 12.85
N ARG A 55 -13.73 4.49 12.56
CA ARG A 55 -14.06 3.17 12.02
C ARG A 55 -13.97 2.18 13.16
N HIS A 56 -15.06 2.06 13.94
CA HIS A 56 -15.32 0.83 14.67
C HIS A 56 -15.41 -0.29 13.64
N LEU A 57 -14.27 -0.87 13.29
CA LEU A 57 -14.18 -2.11 12.56
C LEU A 57 -14.42 -3.19 13.62
N PRO A 58 -15.62 -3.80 13.69
CA PRO A 58 -15.69 -5.13 14.27
C PRO A 58 -14.70 -6.00 13.50
N ASP A 59 -13.92 -6.78 14.21
CA ASP A 59 -13.21 -7.94 13.65
C ASP A 59 -11.92 -7.64 12.87
N SER A 60 -10.89 -7.18 13.57
CA SER A 60 -9.51 -7.56 13.19
C SER A 60 -9.12 -8.86 13.92
N PRO A 61 -8.92 -10.00 13.24
CA PRO A 61 -8.52 -11.29 13.85
C PRO A 61 -7.09 -11.31 14.44
N ALA A 62 -6.50 -10.13 14.65
CA ALA A 62 -5.21 -9.93 15.31
C ALA A 62 -5.35 -9.39 16.74
N ALA A 63 -6.53 -8.98 17.17
CA ALA A 63 -6.77 -8.48 18.53
C ALA A 63 -6.91 -9.61 19.58
N GLU A 64 -7.13 -10.86 19.15
CA GLU A 64 -7.36 -12.00 20.06
C GLU A 64 -6.10 -12.83 20.38
N ARG A 65 -4.93 -12.49 19.84
CA ARG A 65 -3.72 -13.34 19.98
C ARG A 65 -2.59 -12.74 20.81
N GLY A 66 -2.93 -11.88 21.77
CA GLY A 66 -1.95 -11.17 22.61
C GLY A 66 -2.36 -10.99 24.08
N SER A 67 -3.22 -11.88 24.60
CA SER A 67 -3.55 -11.92 26.03
C SER A 67 -3.54 -13.37 26.52
N ASN A 68 -2.33 -13.91 26.70
CA ASN A 68 -1.94 -14.85 27.74
C ASN A 68 -0.42 -14.83 27.86
#